data_AF-A0A928PQI7-F1
#
_entry.id   AF-A0A928PQI7-F1
#
_cell.length_a   1.000
_cell.length_b   1.000
_cell.length_c   1.000
_cell.angle_alpha   90.00
_cell.angle_beta   90.00
_cell.angle_gamma   90.00
#
_symmetry.space_group_name_H-M   'P 1'
#
loop_
_entity.id
_entity.type
_entity.pdbx_description
1 polymer ?
#
loop_
_entity_poly.entity_id
_entity_poly.type
_entity_poly.pdbx_seq_one_letter_code
_entity_poly.pdbx_strand_id
1 'polypeptide(L)'
;MKNNKTIKAIIAAAAAFVLMTTSAFAISALLSAKDVAQQMGDGEIVSAFEGEDAVSINQTAVVGDYELTLLGIASGEQLDFINDQSIENRHSYVVLAAKRTDGTPIAPEDGLEYDDTGREYAISPLVEGWAPHHVNAWSLNCAGHGITVDGVRYYLFDYTNLELFADRTVYLAVYEGLAPSVERFTLCEDGTITFAEGYTGEGTMFTLPVDPSRADPEAAMQLLEDCGILGETGLPVDDSPVEGETVTVEIGEDGSVTIDGNADIITDEFAAVVKDEVESVTVPTTAVAGN
;
A
#
# COMPACT_ATOMS: atom_id res chain seq x y z
N MET A 1 -40.69 -45.50 -22.01
CA MET A 1 -39.32 -45.39 -22.54
C MET A 1 -38.61 -44.32 -21.74
N LYS A 2 -37.60 -44.72 -20.95
CA LYS A 2 -36.58 -43.82 -20.36
C LYS A 2 -35.71 -43.29 -21.51
N ASN A 3 -35.33 -42.01 -21.47
CA ASN A 3 -33.92 -41.65 -21.59
C ASN A 3 -33.66 -40.20 -21.17
N ASN A 4 -32.62 -40.09 -20.35
CA ASN A 4 -32.13 -38.92 -19.64
C ASN A 4 -31.51 -37.88 -20.59
N LYS A 5 -31.67 -36.59 -20.27
CA LYS A 5 -30.53 -35.65 -20.28
C LYS A 5 -30.61 -34.76 -19.06
N THR A 6 -29.75 -35.07 -18.11
CA THR A 6 -29.43 -34.35 -16.88
C THR A 6 -28.68 -33.05 -17.19
N ILE A 7 -29.00 -32.01 -16.42
CA ILE A 7 -28.12 -30.99 -15.80
C ILE A 7 -27.21 -30.16 -16.72
N LYS A 8 -27.48 -28.85 -16.77
CA LYS A 8 -26.48 -27.79 -16.54
C LYS A 8 -27.15 -26.58 -15.86
N ALA A 9 -27.19 -26.62 -14.53
CA ALA A 9 -27.12 -25.43 -13.69
C ALA A 9 -25.74 -25.46 -13.05
N ILE A 10 -24.99 -24.34 -13.06
CA ILE A 10 -23.93 -23.94 -12.12
C ILE A 10 -23.33 -22.60 -12.64
N ILE A 11 -23.58 -21.47 -11.94
CA ILE A 11 -22.67 -20.67 -11.07
C ILE A 11 -21.81 -19.70 -11.93
N ALA A 12 -21.82 -18.37 -11.73
CA ALA A 12 -21.20 -17.70 -10.58
C ALA A 12 -21.99 -16.49 -10.06
N ALA A 13 -22.45 -16.61 -8.81
CA ALA A 13 -22.64 -15.47 -7.94
C ALA A 13 -21.29 -15.26 -7.22
N ALA A 14 -20.51 -14.28 -7.66
CA ALA A 14 -19.42 -13.75 -6.86
C ALA A 14 -20.06 -12.87 -5.78
N ALA A 15 -20.41 -13.51 -4.65
CA ALA A 15 -20.76 -12.81 -3.43
C ALA A 15 -19.45 -12.49 -2.70
N ALA A 16 -18.81 -11.37 -3.06
CA ALA A 16 -17.91 -10.72 -2.13
C ALA A 16 -18.80 -10.13 -1.02
N PHE A 17 -18.66 -10.67 0.20
CA PHE A 17 -19.25 -10.07 1.39
C PHE A 17 -18.55 -8.74 1.67
N VAL A 18 -18.94 -7.68 0.95
CA VAL A 18 -18.75 -6.33 1.47
C VAL A 18 -19.88 -6.12 2.46
N LEU A 19 -19.62 -6.38 3.75
CA LEU A 19 -20.48 -5.89 4.83
C LEU A 19 -20.32 -4.36 4.88
N MET A 20 -20.89 -3.65 3.91
CA MET A 20 -21.16 -2.22 4.04
C MET A 20 -22.31 -2.07 5.04
N THR A 21 -22.00 -2.07 6.32
CA THR A 21 -22.87 -1.42 7.29
C THR A 21 -22.74 0.08 7.05
N THR A 22 -23.57 0.64 6.17
CA THR A 22 -23.72 2.10 6.09
C THR A 22 -24.46 2.54 7.34
N SER A 23 -23.76 2.67 8.45
CA SER A 23 -24.27 3.38 9.62
C SER A 23 -24.34 4.86 9.25
N ALA A 24 -25.56 5.41 9.28
CA ALA A 24 -25.76 6.85 9.16
C ALA A 24 -25.23 7.55 10.41
N PHE A 25 -23.91 7.74 10.50
CA PHE A 25 -23.31 8.62 11.48
C PHE A 25 -23.50 10.07 11.05
N ALA A 26 -23.60 10.96 12.05
CA ALA A 26 -23.55 12.38 11.79
C ALA A 26 -22.21 12.70 11.14
N ILE A 27 -22.22 13.11 9.87
CA ILE A 27 -21.04 13.67 9.21
C ILE A 27 -20.76 14.98 9.95
N SER A 28 -19.87 14.97 10.96
CA SER A 28 -19.17 16.19 11.31
C SER A 28 -18.50 16.66 10.03
N ALA A 29 -18.73 17.92 9.66
CA ALA A 29 -18.30 18.45 8.37
C ALA A 29 -16.80 18.20 8.19
N LEU A 30 -16.47 17.17 7.42
CA LEU A 30 -15.10 16.88 7.03
C LEU A 30 -14.62 18.02 6.15
N LEU A 31 -13.32 18.32 6.24
CA LEU A 31 -12.69 19.15 5.22
C LEU A 31 -12.88 18.49 3.85
N SER A 32 -13.08 19.32 2.82
CA SER A 32 -12.97 18.81 1.45
C SER A 32 -11.52 18.45 1.13
N ALA A 33 -11.28 17.61 0.12
CA ALA A 33 -9.92 17.29 -0.33
C ALA A 33 -9.10 18.55 -0.64
N LYS A 34 -9.74 19.56 -1.24
CA LYS A 34 -9.15 20.88 -1.49
C LYS A 34 -8.76 21.60 -0.21
N ASP A 35 -9.65 21.66 0.78
CA ASP A 35 -9.36 22.36 2.03
C ASP A 35 -8.21 21.69 2.79
N VAL A 36 -8.09 20.36 2.71
CA VAL A 36 -6.93 19.61 3.25
C VAL A 36 -5.64 20.05 2.54
N ALA A 37 -5.62 20.07 1.21
CA ALA A 37 -4.46 20.55 0.46
C ALA A 37 -4.09 22.00 0.83
N GLN A 38 -5.08 22.87 1.02
CA GLN A 38 -4.86 24.26 1.45
C GLN A 38 -4.21 24.34 2.84
N GLN A 39 -4.63 23.50 3.78
CA GLN A 39 -4.05 23.46 5.14
C GLN A 39 -2.61 22.97 5.14
N MET A 40 -2.24 22.09 4.21
CA MET A 40 -0.86 21.58 4.08
C MET A 40 0.08 22.55 3.35
N GLY A 41 -0.44 23.62 2.76
CA GLY A 41 0.36 24.71 2.21
C GLY A 41 0.94 24.46 0.82
N ASP A 42 0.42 23.48 0.08
CA ASP A 42 0.90 23.14 -1.27
C ASP A 42 -0.01 23.75 -2.35
N GLY A 43 0.43 24.86 -2.93
CA GLY A 43 -0.34 25.61 -3.92
C GLY A 43 -0.60 24.86 -5.23
N GLU A 44 0.30 23.95 -5.63
CA GLU A 44 0.14 23.17 -6.87
C GLU A 44 -0.90 22.08 -6.67
N ILE A 45 -0.84 21.38 -5.54
CA ILE A 45 -1.83 20.35 -5.18
C ILE A 45 -3.22 20.97 -4.98
N VAL A 46 -3.31 22.16 -4.36
CA VAL A 46 -4.57 22.91 -4.28
C VAL A 46 -5.14 23.18 -5.68
N SER A 47 -4.29 23.58 -6.63
CA SER A 47 -4.70 23.85 -8.00
C SER A 47 -5.21 22.59 -8.71
N ALA A 48 -4.60 21.43 -8.45
CA ALA A 48 -5.09 20.14 -8.94
C ALA A 48 -6.51 19.84 -8.46
N PHE A 49 -6.80 20.09 -7.17
CA PHE A 49 -8.15 19.92 -6.61
C PHE A 49 -9.17 21.01 -7.01
N GLU A 50 -8.73 22.09 -7.66
CA GLU A 50 -9.60 23.08 -8.31
C GLU A 50 -9.85 22.78 -9.79
N GLY A 51 -9.03 21.92 -10.39
CA GLY A 51 -9.06 21.58 -11.80
C GLY A 51 -10.22 20.65 -12.20
N GLU A 52 -10.37 20.46 -13.51
CA GLU A 52 -11.41 19.60 -14.09
C GLU A 52 -11.20 18.11 -13.79
N ASP A 53 -9.96 17.72 -13.45
CA ASP A 53 -9.57 16.34 -13.12
C ASP A 53 -9.86 15.98 -11.66
N ALA A 54 -10.33 16.93 -10.85
CA ALA A 54 -10.66 16.69 -9.45
C ALA A 54 -12.00 15.95 -9.29
N VAL A 55 -11.95 14.81 -8.62
CA VAL A 55 -13.13 13.99 -8.31
C VAL A 55 -13.35 13.95 -6.81
N SER A 56 -14.51 14.43 -6.35
CA SER A 56 -14.95 14.26 -4.97
C SER A 56 -15.68 12.91 -4.81
N ILE A 57 -15.28 12.13 -3.82
CA ILE A 57 -15.72 10.74 -3.63
C ILE A 57 -16.61 10.63 -2.39
N ASN A 58 -16.08 11.00 -1.21
CA ASN A 58 -16.75 10.91 0.10
C ASN A 58 -17.29 9.51 0.42
N GLN A 59 -16.53 8.46 0.08
CA GLN A 59 -16.88 7.08 0.41
C GLN A 59 -16.26 6.69 1.74
N THR A 60 -17.07 6.09 2.62
CA THR A 60 -16.65 5.70 3.97
C THR A 60 -16.57 4.20 4.14
N ALA A 61 -15.57 3.72 4.88
CA ALA A 61 -15.42 2.34 5.33
C ALA A 61 -14.91 2.32 6.78
N VAL A 62 -15.16 1.22 7.50
CA VAL A 62 -14.62 1.02 8.86
C VAL A 62 -13.47 0.03 8.78
N VAL A 63 -12.33 0.40 9.37
CA VAL A 63 -11.13 -0.43 9.49
C VAL A 63 -10.68 -0.37 10.94
N GLY A 64 -10.87 -1.46 11.66
CA GLY A 64 -10.65 -1.52 13.10
C GLY A 64 -11.43 -0.45 13.85
N ASP A 65 -10.70 0.31 14.67
CA ASP A 65 -11.26 1.41 15.44
C ASP A 65 -11.41 2.70 14.64
N TYR A 66 -11.13 2.68 13.34
CA TYR A 66 -11.19 3.86 12.47
C TYR A 66 -12.38 3.84 11.50
N GLU A 67 -13.06 4.98 11.40
CA GLU A 67 -13.92 5.32 10.27
C GLU A 67 -13.07 6.11 9.26
N LEU A 68 -12.85 5.50 8.09
CA LEU A 68 -12.05 6.05 7.00
C LEU A 68 -12.96 6.61 5.91
N THR A 69 -12.71 7.83 5.48
CA THR A 69 -13.44 8.46 4.37
C THR A 69 -12.48 8.88 3.27
N LEU A 70 -12.60 8.25 2.11
CA LEU A 70 -11.91 8.68 0.88
C LEU A 70 -12.61 9.94 0.37
N LEU A 71 -11.95 11.10 0.52
CA LEU A 71 -12.54 12.41 0.24
C LEU A 71 -12.51 12.74 -1.25
N GLY A 72 -11.41 12.43 -1.93
CA GLY A 72 -11.27 12.70 -3.34
C GLY A 72 -9.91 12.32 -3.91
N ILE A 73 -9.82 12.42 -5.23
CA ILE A 73 -8.62 12.26 -6.03
C ILE A 73 -8.53 13.42 -7.03
N ALA A 74 -7.33 13.87 -7.34
CA ALA A 74 -7.08 14.78 -8.45
C ALA A 74 -5.72 14.44 -9.07
N SER A 75 -5.51 14.81 -10.32
CA SER A 75 -4.22 14.66 -10.98
C SER A 75 -3.83 15.99 -11.63
N GLY A 76 -2.55 16.34 -11.58
CA GLY A 76 -2.08 17.67 -11.98
C GLY A 76 -0.62 17.64 -12.44
N GLU A 77 -0.25 18.59 -13.30
CA GLU A 77 1.18 18.82 -13.56
C GLU A 77 1.85 19.40 -12.32
N GLN A 78 3.02 18.88 -11.96
CA GLN A 78 3.86 19.34 -10.86
C GLN A 78 5.23 19.71 -11.41
N LEU A 79 5.77 20.85 -10.97
CA LEU A 79 7.09 21.34 -11.40
C LEU A 79 8.13 21.37 -10.28
N ASP A 80 7.71 21.32 -9.01
CA ASP A 80 8.60 21.33 -7.85
C ASP A 80 8.20 20.27 -6.82
N PHE A 81 9.16 19.43 -6.42
CA PHE A 81 8.92 18.16 -5.74
C PHE A 81 9.21 18.19 -4.23
N ILE A 82 8.54 17.27 -3.52
CA ILE A 82 8.95 16.65 -2.25
C ILE A 82 9.95 15.47 -2.45
N ASN A 83 10.19 15.01 -3.69
CA ASN A 83 11.04 13.84 -4.03
C ASN A 83 11.59 13.93 -5.48
N ASP A 84 12.78 14.48 -5.68
CA ASP A 84 13.50 14.74 -6.96
C ASP A 84 13.80 13.51 -7.88
N GLN A 85 12.91 12.51 -7.96
CA GLN A 85 13.13 11.25 -8.69
C GLN A 85 12.03 10.89 -9.71
N SER A 86 10.92 11.63 -9.83
CA SER A 86 9.98 11.34 -10.92
C SER A 86 10.51 11.82 -12.26
N ILE A 87 10.36 10.96 -13.26
CA ILE A 87 10.62 11.25 -14.68
C ILE A 87 9.36 11.90 -15.31
N GLU A 88 8.26 11.98 -14.56
CA GLU A 88 6.96 12.46 -15.03
C GLU A 88 6.55 13.77 -14.38
N ASN A 89 6.22 14.76 -15.21
CA ASN A 89 5.75 16.06 -14.72
C ASN A 89 4.30 16.03 -14.22
N ARG A 90 3.64 14.87 -14.12
CA ARG A 90 2.23 14.74 -13.73
C ARG A 90 2.07 13.69 -12.64
N HIS A 91 1.26 14.01 -11.64
CA HIS A 91 1.10 13.23 -10.42
C HIS A 91 -0.37 13.05 -10.07
N SER A 92 -0.66 12.05 -9.23
CA SER A 92 -2.00 11.79 -8.71
C SER A 92 -2.04 11.96 -7.20
N TYR A 93 -2.97 12.79 -6.73
CA TYR A 93 -3.15 13.15 -5.33
C TYR A 93 -4.41 12.54 -4.76
N VAL A 94 -4.30 11.84 -3.62
CA VAL A 94 -5.43 11.18 -2.96
C VAL A 94 -5.57 11.69 -1.54
N VAL A 95 -6.80 12.02 -1.12
CA VAL A 95 -7.08 12.51 0.24
C VAL A 95 -7.96 11.55 1.01
N LEU A 96 -7.47 11.12 2.18
CA LEU A 96 -8.17 10.22 3.11
C LEU A 96 -8.36 10.93 4.46
N ALA A 97 -9.55 10.82 5.05
CA ALA A 97 -9.81 11.23 6.42
C ALA A 97 -10.00 10.01 7.33
N ALA A 98 -9.49 10.08 8.55
CA ALA A 98 -9.66 9.07 9.58
C ALA A 98 -10.24 9.69 10.85
N LYS A 99 -11.24 9.02 11.42
CA LYS A 99 -11.82 9.31 12.73
C LYS A 99 -11.83 8.05 13.57
N ARG A 100 -11.78 8.18 14.89
CA ARG A 100 -12.08 7.05 15.78
C ARG A 100 -13.58 6.77 15.75
N THR A 101 -13.94 5.49 15.65
CA THR A 101 -15.34 5.02 15.64
C THR A 101 -16.07 5.31 16.95
N ASP A 102 -15.35 5.45 18.06
CA ASP A 102 -15.89 5.83 19.36
C ASP A 102 -16.02 7.36 19.56
N GLY A 103 -15.59 8.16 18.57
CA GLY A 103 -15.64 9.61 18.59
C GLY A 103 -14.52 10.29 19.40
N THR A 104 -13.53 9.54 19.89
CA THR A 104 -12.35 10.14 20.52
C THR A 104 -11.52 10.94 19.50
N PRO A 105 -11.05 12.16 19.84
CA PRO A 105 -10.17 12.92 18.95
C PRO A 105 -8.84 12.21 18.74
N ILE A 106 -8.36 12.15 17.49
CA ILE A 106 -7.00 11.69 17.17
C ILE A 106 -6.01 12.82 17.49
N ALA A 107 -4.88 12.53 18.14
CA ALA A 107 -3.83 13.52 18.40
C ALA A 107 -2.97 13.79 17.13
N PRO A 108 -2.20 14.89 17.07
CA PRO A 108 -1.30 15.16 15.95
C PRO A 108 -0.22 14.09 15.70
N GLU A 109 0.23 13.42 16.76
CA GLU A 109 1.24 12.35 16.74
C GLU A 109 0.68 10.96 16.44
N ASP A 110 -0.65 10.80 16.49
CA ASP A 110 -1.33 9.51 16.30
C ASP A 110 -1.98 9.41 14.91
N GLY A 111 -2.16 8.19 14.44
CA GLY A 111 -2.92 7.92 13.22
C GLY A 111 -2.80 6.47 12.75
N LEU A 112 -3.14 6.25 11.50
CA LEU A 112 -2.97 4.98 10.80
C LEU A 112 -1.51 4.53 10.72
N GLU A 113 -0.57 5.46 10.55
CA GLU A 113 0.88 5.16 10.47
C GLU A 113 1.49 4.73 11.81
N TYR A 114 0.89 5.16 12.92
CA TYR A 114 1.27 4.80 14.28
C TYR A 114 0.07 5.03 15.19
N ASP A 115 -0.68 3.98 15.50
CA ASP A 115 -1.83 4.11 16.40
C ASP A 115 -1.43 3.98 17.87
N ASP A 116 -2.28 4.50 18.76
CA ASP A 116 -2.08 4.49 20.22
C ASP A 116 -2.09 3.07 20.84
N THR A 117 -2.48 2.07 20.05
CA THR A 117 -2.47 0.65 20.41
C THR A 117 -1.24 -0.10 19.89
N GLY A 118 -0.38 0.56 19.12
CA GLY A 118 0.81 0.00 18.48
C GLY A 118 0.54 -0.79 17.20
N ARG A 119 -0.65 -0.63 16.59
CA ARG A 119 -0.93 -1.13 15.23
C ARG A 119 -0.53 -0.07 14.21
N GLU A 120 -0.17 -0.55 13.04
CA GLU A 120 0.21 0.26 11.89
C GLU A 120 -0.61 -0.20 10.69
N TYR A 121 -1.11 0.76 9.92
CA TYR A 121 -1.87 0.52 8.69
C TYR A 121 -1.14 1.18 7.53
N ALA A 122 -0.83 0.38 6.52
CA ALA A 122 -0.35 0.88 5.25
C ALA A 122 -1.53 1.35 4.39
N ILE A 123 -1.28 2.41 3.61
CA ILE A 123 -2.21 2.95 2.63
C ILE A 123 -1.50 2.89 1.28
N SER A 124 -1.97 2.02 0.41
CA SER A 124 -1.30 1.71 -0.85
C SER A 124 -2.26 1.72 -2.02
N PRO A 125 -1.92 2.42 -3.13
CA PRO A 125 -2.58 2.16 -4.39
C PRO A 125 -2.24 0.74 -4.83
N LEU A 126 -3.18 0.04 -5.46
CA LEU A 126 -2.97 -1.27 -6.08
C LEU A 126 -3.62 -1.25 -7.47
N VAL A 127 -3.13 -2.03 -8.42
CA VAL A 127 -3.64 -2.01 -9.80
C VAL A 127 -4.04 -3.42 -10.24
N GLU A 128 -5.27 -3.55 -10.74
CA GLU A 128 -5.80 -4.79 -11.30
C GLU A 128 -4.85 -5.42 -12.35
N GLY A 129 -4.60 -6.71 -12.20
CA GLY A 129 -3.69 -7.49 -13.04
C GLY A 129 -2.22 -7.43 -12.62
N TRP A 130 -1.88 -6.65 -11.60
CA TRP A 130 -0.53 -6.60 -11.03
C TRP A 130 -0.50 -7.17 -9.61
N ALA A 131 0.56 -7.91 -9.28
CA ALA A 131 0.69 -8.42 -7.92
C ALA A 131 0.89 -7.24 -6.94
N PRO A 132 0.23 -7.23 -5.77
CA PRO A 132 0.32 -6.12 -4.82
C PRO A 132 1.74 -5.79 -4.32
N HIS A 133 2.66 -6.76 -4.27
CA HIS A 133 4.06 -6.49 -3.91
C HIS A 133 4.87 -5.85 -5.05
N HIS A 134 4.37 -5.90 -6.28
CA HIS A 134 4.95 -5.20 -7.42
C HIS A 134 4.41 -3.78 -7.54
N VAL A 135 3.10 -3.59 -7.69
CA VAL A 135 2.54 -2.23 -7.87
C VAL A 135 1.88 -1.76 -6.58
N ASN A 136 2.57 -0.88 -5.85
CA ASN A 136 2.17 -0.34 -4.54
C ASN A 136 2.69 1.08 -4.29
N ALA A 137 2.45 1.61 -3.09
CA ALA A 137 2.91 2.94 -2.68
C ALA A 137 4.41 3.17 -2.89
N TRP A 138 5.25 2.16 -2.64
CA TRP A 138 6.70 2.30 -2.81
C TRP A 138 7.09 2.39 -4.29
N SER A 139 6.59 1.46 -5.11
CA SER A 139 6.87 1.45 -6.55
C SER A 139 6.30 2.67 -7.28
N LEU A 140 5.25 3.28 -6.72
CA LEU A 140 4.61 4.49 -7.25
C LEU A 140 5.09 5.76 -6.53
N ASN A 141 6.29 5.69 -5.92
CA ASN A 141 7.04 6.81 -5.37
C ASN A 141 6.22 7.69 -4.40
N CYS A 142 5.40 7.06 -3.57
CA CYS A 142 4.45 7.73 -2.69
C CYS A 142 5.15 8.69 -1.71
N ALA A 143 4.72 9.94 -1.69
CA ALA A 143 4.96 10.88 -0.59
C ALA A 143 3.65 11.12 0.17
N GLY A 144 3.65 10.84 1.47
CA GLY A 144 2.49 11.00 2.34
C GLY A 144 2.66 12.13 3.34
N HIS A 145 1.62 12.95 3.51
CA HIS A 145 1.55 14.00 4.53
C HIS A 145 0.30 13.87 5.37
N GLY A 146 0.45 14.04 6.69
CA GLY A 146 -0.64 13.96 7.66
C GLY A 146 -0.82 15.26 8.43
N ILE A 147 -2.08 15.69 8.62
CA ILE A 147 -2.44 16.75 9.56
C ILE A 147 -3.64 16.34 10.40
N THR A 148 -3.71 16.83 11.62
CA THR A 148 -4.86 16.65 12.50
C THR A 148 -5.59 17.97 12.66
N VAL A 149 -6.89 18.00 12.30
CA VAL A 149 -7.76 19.18 12.44
C VAL A 149 -9.03 18.76 13.18
N ASP A 150 -9.32 19.43 14.29
CA ASP A 150 -10.50 19.17 15.13
C ASP A 150 -10.70 17.69 15.51
N GLY A 151 -9.59 16.99 15.78
CA GLY A 151 -9.61 15.57 16.18
C GLY A 151 -9.78 14.58 15.02
N VAL A 152 -9.78 15.05 13.77
CA VAL A 152 -9.79 14.23 12.57
C VAL A 152 -8.40 14.24 11.95
N ARG A 153 -7.86 13.05 11.63
CA ARG A 153 -6.59 12.93 10.92
C ARG A 153 -6.86 12.91 9.42
N TYR A 154 -6.21 13.79 8.68
CA TYR A 154 -6.28 13.85 7.23
C TYR A 154 -4.93 13.49 6.63
N TYR A 155 -4.97 12.66 5.61
CA TYR A 155 -3.82 12.23 4.83
C TYR A 155 -3.95 12.75 3.42
N LEU A 156 -2.86 13.26 2.88
CA LEU A 156 -2.70 13.62 1.49
C LEU A 156 -1.53 12.82 0.94
N PHE A 157 -1.80 11.99 -0.05
CA PHE A 157 -0.80 11.18 -0.73
C PHE A 157 -0.56 11.73 -2.13
N ASP A 158 0.71 11.87 -2.46
CA ASP A 158 1.21 12.15 -3.80
C ASP A 158 1.82 10.86 -4.34
N TYR A 159 1.29 10.38 -5.47
CA TYR A 159 1.78 9.23 -6.20
C TYR A 159 2.26 9.65 -7.58
N THR A 160 3.23 8.91 -8.13
CA THR A 160 3.42 8.86 -9.58
C THR A 160 2.07 8.61 -10.26
N ASN A 161 1.88 9.23 -11.42
CA ASN A 161 0.60 9.33 -12.12
C ASN A 161 -0.18 7.99 -12.17
N LEU A 162 -1.26 7.90 -11.40
CA LEU A 162 -2.12 6.72 -11.38
C LEU A 162 -2.98 6.62 -12.65
N GLU A 163 -3.13 7.71 -13.40
CA GLU A 163 -3.94 7.74 -14.62
C GLU A 163 -3.34 6.87 -15.74
N LEU A 164 -2.03 6.58 -15.71
CA LEU A 164 -1.39 5.68 -16.68
C LEU A 164 -2.05 4.29 -16.68
N PHE A 165 -2.53 3.86 -15.51
CA PHE A 165 -3.18 2.57 -15.28
C PHE A 165 -4.70 2.60 -15.45
N ALA A 166 -5.28 3.68 -16.00
CA ALA A 166 -6.73 3.85 -16.07
C ALA A 166 -7.46 2.91 -17.07
N ASP A 167 -6.73 2.04 -17.79
CA ASP A 167 -7.27 0.91 -18.54
C ASP A 167 -7.66 -0.27 -17.62
N ARG A 168 -7.31 -0.17 -16.33
CA ARG A 168 -7.50 -1.17 -15.26
C ARG A 168 -8.18 -0.53 -14.07
N THR A 169 -8.71 -1.37 -13.17
CA THR A 169 -9.18 -0.87 -11.88
C THR A 169 -7.98 -0.49 -11.02
N VAL A 170 -7.94 0.78 -10.60
CA VAL A 170 -7.00 1.26 -9.57
C VAL A 170 -7.72 1.27 -8.22
N TYR A 171 -7.08 0.70 -7.23
CA TYR A 171 -7.58 0.61 -5.87
C TYR A 171 -6.75 1.49 -4.93
N LEU A 172 -7.35 1.92 -3.82
CA LEU A 172 -6.63 2.39 -2.63
C LEU A 172 -6.92 1.41 -1.49
N ALA A 173 -5.94 0.57 -1.15
CA ALA A 173 -6.03 -0.35 -0.04
C ALA A 173 -5.54 0.31 1.25
N VAL A 174 -6.28 0.11 2.34
CA VAL A 174 -5.83 0.40 3.71
C VAL A 174 -5.87 -0.91 4.48
N TYR A 175 -4.75 -1.33 5.05
CA TYR A 175 -4.63 -2.65 5.66
C TYR A 175 -3.59 -2.68 6.77
N GLU A 176 -3.79 -3.58 7.74
CA GLU A 176 -2.88 -3.77 8.86
C GLU A 176 -1.51 -4.35 8.42
N GLY A 177 -0.44 -3.71 8.88
CA GLY A 177 0.96 -3.99 8.55
C GLY A 177 1.57 -2.94 7.61
N LEU A 178 2.82 -3.19 7.22
CA LEU A 178 3.64 -2.21 6.48
C LEU A 178 3.63 -2.43 4.96
N ALA A 179 3.77 -3.68 4.52
CA ALA A 179 3.96 -4.02 3.11
C ALA A 179 2.87 -4.98 2.61
N PRO A 180 2.44 -4.84 1.34
CA PRO A 180 1.55 -5.82 0.73
C PRO A 180 2.30 -7.15 0.56
N SER A 181 1.61 -8.26 0.77
CA SER A 181 2.18 -9.61 0.64
C SER A 181 1.13 -10.60 0.16
N VAL A 182 1.57 -11.78 -0.28
CA VAL A 182 0.67 -12.89 -0.68
C VAL A 182 -0.16 -13.44 0.48
N GLU A 183 0.27 -13.21 1.72
CA GLU A 183 -0.50 -13.55 2.93
C GLU A 183 -1.63 -12.56 3.20
N ARG A 184 -1.51 -11.33 2.69
CA ARG A 184 -2.52 -10.26 2.85
C ARG A 184 -3.47 -10.18 1.66
N PHE A 185 -2.95 -10.38 0.45
CA PHE A 185 -3.68 -10.18 -0.78
C PHE A 185 -3.59 -11.37 -1.72
N THR A 186 -4.64 -11.54 -2.51
CA THR A 186 -4.70 -12.49 -3.62
C THR A 186 -4.95 -11.72 -4.91
N LEU A 187 -4.10 -11.95 -5.91
CA LEU A 187 -4.37 -11.60 -7.30
C LEU A 187 -5.17 -12.74 -7.92
N CYS A 188 -6.43 -12.50 -8.25
CA CYS A 188 -7.32 -13.49 -8.85
C CYS A 188 -6.98 -13.74 -10.32
N GLU A 189 -7.43 -14.88 -10.86
CA GLU A 189 -7.21 -15.25 -12.27
C GLU A 189 -7.77 -14.23 -13.26
N ASP A 190 -8.81 -13.48 -12.88
CA ASP A 190 -9.40 -12.42 -13.69
C ASP A 190 -8.67 -11.06 -13.57
N GLY A 191 -7.61 -11.00 -12.76
CA GLY A 191 -6.82 -9.80 -12.51
C GLY A 191 -7.29 -9.00 -11.29
N THR A 192 -8.47 -9.26 -10.75
CA THR A 192 -8.96 -8.52 -9.58
C THR A 192 -8.11 -8.82 -8.34
N ILE A 193 -8.01 -7.85 -7.44
CA ILE A 193 -7.27 -8.00 -6.17
C ILE A 193 -8.27 -8.13 -5.04
N THR A 194 -8.07 -9.11 -4.16
CA THR A 194 -8.84 -9.28 -2.94
C THR A 194 -7.91 -9.46 -1.75
N PHE A 195 -8.42 -9.32 -0.52
CA PHE A 195 -7.72 -9.87 0.64
C PHE A 195 -7.60 -11.39 0.51
N ALA A 196 -6.49 -11.95 0.99
CA ALA A 196 -6.20 -13.37 0.89
C ALA A 196 -7.14 -14.21 1.74
N GLU A 197 -7.42 -15.45 1.29
CA GLU A 197 -8.17 -16.40 2.08
C GLU A 197 -7.41 -16.70 3.38
N GLY A 198 -8.03 -16.40 4.53
CA GLY A 198 -7.39 -16.56 5.84
C GLY A 198 -6.68 -15.31 6.38
N TYR A 199 -6.66 -14.19 5.64
CA TYR A 199 -6.24 -12.90 6.19
C TYR A 199 -7.19 -12.50 7.34
N THR A 200 -6.62 -12.28 8.53
CA THR A 200 -7.38 -11.91 9.74
C THR A 200 -7.16 -10.46 10.17
N GLY A 201 -6.29 -9.72 9.48
CA GLY A 201 -6.02 -8.32 9.77
C GLY A 201 -7.18 -7.43 9.31
N GLU A 202 -7.17 -6.20 9.83
CA GLU A 202 -8.18 -5.21 9.48
C GLU A 202 -7.81 -4.50 8.18
N GLY A 203 -8.78 -4.31 7.28
CA GLY A 203 -8.53 -3.58 6.04
C GLY A 203 -9.75 -3.31 5.18
N THR A 204 -9.59 -2.41 4.23
CA THR A 204 -10.58 -2.05 3.21
C THR A 204 -9.88 -1.71 1.90
N MET A 205 -10.65 -1.71 0.81
CA MET A 205 -10.16 -1.31 -0.50
C MET A 205 -11.20 -0.43 -1.17
N PHE A 206 -10.82 0.81 -1.48
CA PHE A 206 -11.62 1.73 -2.27
C PHE A 206 -11.25 1.60 -3.74
N THR A 207 -12.20 1.83 -4.64
CA THR A 207 -11.89 1.99 -6.07
C THR A 207 -11.65 3.47 -6.37
N LEU A 208 -10.51 3.79 -6.97
CA LEU A 208 -10.17 5.16 -7.37
C LEU A 208 -10.77 5.46 -8.75
N PRO A 209 -11.58 6.52 -8.90
CA PRO A 209 -12.12 6.94 -10.18
C PRO A 209 -11.06 7.72 -10.97
N VAL A 210 -10.21 6.99 -11.71
CA VAL A 210 -9.27 7.56 -12.69
C VAL A 210 -9.93 7.59 -14.07
N ASP A 211 -9.66 8.63 -14.86
CA ASP A 211 -10.25 8.80 -16.19
C ASP A 211 -9.64 7.79 -17.19
N PRO A 212 -10.41 6.81 -17.72
CA PRO A 212 -9.89 5.80 -18.64
C PRO A 212 -9.34 6.39 -19.94
N SER A 213 -9.72 7.61 -20.32
CA SER A 213 -9.20 8.26 -21.52
C SER A 213 -7.73 8.70 -21.38
N ARG A 214 -7.21 8.68 -20.15
CA ARG A 214 -5.83 9.05 -19.81
C ARG A 214 -4.91 7.85 -19.60
N ALA A 215 -5.43 6.64 -19.77
CA ALA A 215 -4.63 5.43 -19.72
C ALA A 215 -3.51 5.47 -20.76
N ASP A 216 -2.31 5.10 -20.33
CA ASP A 216 -1.15 4.92 -21.19
C ASP A 216 -0.41 3.65 -20.76
N PRO A 217 -0.83 2.48 -21.28
CA PRO A 217 -0.22 1.20 -20.91
C PRO A 217 1.26 1.09 -21.30
N GLU A 218 1.71 1.82 -22.33
CA GLU A 218 3.12 1.82 -22.73
C GLU A 218 3.97 2.58 -21.70
N ALA A 219 3.52 3.77 -21.29
CA ALA A 219 4.17 4.54 -20.23
C ALA A 219 4.10 3.83 -18.87
N ALA A 220 2.97 3.21 -18.54
CA ALA A 220 2.83 2.39 -17.32
C ALA A 220 3.85 1.24 -17.27
N MET A 221 4.08 0.56 -18.40
CA MET A 221 5.09 -0.50 -18.48
C MET A 221 6.51 0.06 -18.32
N GLN A 222 6.84 1.18 -18.98
CA GLN A 222 8.14 1.82 -18.83
C GLN A 222 8.42 2.24 -17.38
N LEU A 223 7.42 2.80 -16.69
CA LEU A 223 7.52 3.16 -15.28
C LEU A 223 7.89 1.93 -14.42
N LEU A 224 7.24 0.79 -14.66
CA LEU A 224 7.51 -0.43 -13.91
C LEU A 224 8.89 -1.03 -14.26
N GLU A 225 9.36 -0.91 -15.50
CA GLU A 225 10.73 -1.29 -15.88
C GLU A 225 11.76 -0.42 -15.16
N ASP A 226 11.55 0.91 -15.13
CA ASP A 226 12.46 1.86 -14.50
C ASP A 226 12.55 1.66 -12.98
N CYS A 227 11.44 1.23 -12.35
CA CYS A 227 11.40 0.83 -10.95
C CYS A 227 12.01 -0.56 -10.66
N GLY A 228 12.52 -1.27 -11.68
CA GLY A 228 13.10 -2.61 -11.55
C GLY A 228 12.08 -3.70 -11.26
N ILE A 229 10.79 -3.43 -11.48
CA ILE A 229 9.69 -4.35 -11.19
C ILE A 229 9.48 -5.34 -12.31
N LEU A 230 9.89 -4.98 -13.52
CA LEU A 230 9.85 -5.85 -14.69
C LEU A 230 11.26 -6.37 -15.01
N GLY A 231 11.38 -7.68 -15.20
CA GLY A 231 12.61 -8.31 -15.67
C GLY A 231 12.83 -8.08 -17.17
N GLU A 232 13.93 -8.61 -17.73
CA GLU A 232 14.30 -8.46 -19.17
C GLU A 232 13.24 -8.94 -20.17
N THR A 233 12.19 -9.63 -19.70
CA THR A 233 11.08 -10.15 -20.50
C THR A 233 9.82 -9.27 -20.47
N GLY A 234 9.83 -8.16 -19.73
CA GLY A 234 8.65 -7.32 -19.50
C GLY A 234 7.59 -7.98 -18.61
N LEU A 235 7.96 -9.04 -17.88
CA LEU A 235 7.14 -9.69 -16.86
C LEU A 235 7.62 -9.25 -15.47
N PRO A 236 6.74 -9.26 -14.45
CA PRO A 236 7.17 -9.01 -13.08
C PRO A 236 8.36 -9.89 -12.71
N VAL A 237 9.36 -9.30 -12.04
CA VAL A 237 10.48 -10.07 -11.48
C VAL A 237 9.90 -11.05 -10.47
N ASP A 238 10.20 -12.34 -10.62
CA ASP A 238 9.79 -13.34 -9.65
C ASP A 238 10.71 -13.26 -8.43
N ASP A 239 10.28 -12.51 -7.41
CA ASP A 239 10.95 -12.39 -6.11
C ASP A 239 10.61 -13.56 -5.17
N SER A 240 9.96 -14.62 -5.66
CA SER A 240 9.84 -15.86 -4.89
C SER A 240 11.25 -16.36 -4.55
N PRO A 241 11.52 -16.79 -3.31
CA PRO A 241 12.75 -17.49 -3.01
C PRO A 241 12.90 -18.62 -4.00
N VAL A 242 13.97 -18.61 -4.79
CA VAL A 242 14.24 -19.71 -5.73
C VAL A 242 14.31 -20.99 -4.89
N GLU A 243 13.49 -21.97 -5.23
CA GLU A 243 13.39 -23.23 -4.49
C GLU A 243 14.78 -23.90 -4.46
N GLY A 244 15.50 -23.75 -3.34
CA GLY A 244 16.91 -24.16 -3.21
C GLY A 244 17.87 -23.08 -2.68
N GLU A 245 17.43 -21.84 -2.48
CA GLU A 245 18.26 -20.71 -2.03
C GLU A 245 18.07 -20.36 -0.55
N THR A 246 18.07 -21.36 0.33
CA THR A 246 18.14 -21.12 1.78
C THR A 246 19.58 -21.06 2.24
N VAL A 247 19.98 -19.93 2.85
CA VAL A 247 21.26 -19.83 3.58
C VAL A 247 21.03 -20.27 5.02
N THR A 248 21.77 -21.28 5.47
CA THR A 248 21.77 -21.74 6.85
C THR A 248 22.97 -21.14 7.57
N VAL A 249 22.72 -20.44 8.69
CA VAL A 249 23.77 -19.91 9.57
C VAL A 249 23.76 -20.71 10.87
N GLU A 250 24.86 -21.40 11.15
CA GLU A 250 25.08 -22.12 12.41
C GLU A 250 26.12 -21.39 13.25
N ILE A 251 25.80 -21.16 14.53
CA ILE A 251 26.72 -20.60 15.52
C ILE A 251 27.16 -21.74 16.45
N GLY A 252 28.44 -22.10 16.38
CA GLY A 252 29.06 -23.09 17.26
C GLY A 252 29.14 -22.62 18.71
N GLU A 253 29.25 -23.55 19.65
CA GLU A 253 29.37 -23.25 21.09
C GLU A 253 30.62 -22.41 21.45
N ASP A 254 31.60 -22.34 20.55
CA ASP A 254 32.82 -21.52 20.66
C ASP A 254 32.69 -20.14 19.98
N GLY A 255 31.50 -19.79 19.47
CA GLY A 255 31.25 -18.55 18.74
C GLY A 255 31.66 -18.60 17.26
N SER A 256 32.09 -19.76 16.74
CA SER A 256 32.36 -19.90 15.31
C SER A 256 31.07 -19.82 14.49
N VAL A 257 31.08 -19.03 13.41
CA VAL A 257 29.95 -18.90 12.48
C VAL A 257 30.22 -19.73 11.24
N THR A 258 29.32 -20.67 10.95
CA THR A 258 29.32 -21.46 9.72
C THR A 258 28.14 -21.02 8.86
N ILE A 259 28.39 -20.66 7.61
CA ILE A 259 27.37 -20.25 6.64
C ILE A 259 27.38 -21.29 5.52
N ASP A 260 26.25 -21.96 5.30
CA ASP A 260 26.08 -22.98 4.25
C ASP A 260 24.90 -22.60 3.34
N GLY A 261 25.06 -22.73 2.03
CA GLY A 261 24.11 -22.21 1.03
C GLY A 261 24.71 -22.07 -0.36
N ASN A 262 23.93 -21.52 -1.31
CA ASN A 262 24.36 -21.35 -2.70
C ASN A 262 25.55 -20.36 -2.79
N ALA A 263 26.61 -20.74 -3.50
CA ALA A 263 27.84 -19.94 -3.65
C ALA A 263 27.63 -18.62 -4.41
N ASP A 264 26.54 -18.51 -5.17
CA ASP A 264 26.15 -17.27 -5.84
C ASP A 264 25.53 -16.22 -4.86
N ILE A 265 25.13 -16.65 -3.65
CA ILE A 265 24.54 -15.80 -2.60
C ILE A 265 25.56 -15.49 -1.50
N ILE A 266 26.42 -16.45 -1.15
CA ILE A 266 27.45 -16.29 -0.11
C ILE A 266 28.64 -15.53 -0.71
N THR A 267 28.46 -14.23 -0.89
CA THR A 267 29.55 -13.31 -1.22
C THR A 267 30.41 -13.05 0.01
N ASP A 268 31.67 -12.64 -0.20
CA ASP A 268 32.55 -12.21 0.90
C ASP A 268 31.94 -11.06 1.72
N GLU A 269 31.08 -10.24 1.09
CA GLU A 269 30.37 -9.13 1.71
C GLU A 269 29.22 -9.62 2.60
N PHE A 270 28.41 -10.57 2.13
CA PHE A 270 27.36 -11.20 2.95
C PHE A 270 27.95 -11.91 4.18
N ALA A 271 29.04 -12.65 3.98
CA ALA A 271 29.72 -13.35 5.08
C ALA A 271 30.34 -12.38 6.12
N ALA A 272 30.73 -11.17 5.70
CA ALA A 272 31.24 -10.14 6.59
C ALA A 272 30.11 -9.51 7.44
N VAL A 273 28.96 -9.23 6.83
CA VAL A 273 27.79 -8.67 7.54
C VAL A 273 27.27 -9.62 8.61
N VAL A 274 27.10 -10.90 8.28
CA VAL A 274 26.63 -11.92 9.24
C VAL A 274 27.59 -12.07 10.42
N LYS A 275 28.91 -11.99 10.19
CA LYS A 275 29.89 -12.03 11.28
C LYS A 275 29.82 -10.83 12.21
N ASP A 276 29.67 -9.62 11.65
CA ASP A 276 29.56 -8.39 12.44
C ASP A 276 28.29 -8.40 13.31
N GLU A 277 27.17 -8.87 12.75
CA GLU A 277 25.91 -9.03 13.49
C GLU A 277 26.03 -10.05 14.63
N VAL A 278 26.65 -11.22 14.39
CA VAL A 278 26.84 -12.25 15.43
C VAL A 278 27.80 -11.79 16.53
N GLU A 279 28.86 -11.05 16.20
CA GLU A 279 29.76 -10.44 17.20
C GLU A 279 29.02 -9.39 18.05
N SER A 280 28.11 -8.61 17.44
CA SER A 280 27.31 -7.63 18.17
C SER A 280 26.35 -8.25 19.20
N VAL A 281 25.85 -9.46 18.92
CA VAL A 281 24.90 -10.19 19.81
C VAL A 281 25.62 -10.97 20.92
N THR A 282 26.90 -11.33 20.72
CA THR A 282 27.67 -12.15 21.67
C THR A 282 28.48 -11.35 22.70
N VAL A 283 28.58 -10.03 22.58
CA VAL A 283 29.15 -9.17 23.64
C VAL A 283 28.04 -8.75 24.61
N PRO A 284 27.98 -9.27 25.85
CA PRO A 284 27.00 -8.80 26.81
C PRO A 284 27.35 -7.39 27.27
N THR A 285 26.38 -6.50 27.22
CA THR A 285 26.39 -5.19 27.88
C THR A 285 26.60 -5.37 29.39
N THR A 286 27.84 -5.44 29.88
CA THR A 286 28.11 -5.30 31.32
C THR A 286 28.05 -3.84 31.72
N ALA A 287 26.86 -3.40 32.14
CA ALA A 287 26.61 -2.27 33.02
C ALA A 287 25.27 -2.59 33.73
N VAL A 288 25.07 -2.67 35.04
CA VAL A 288 25.76 -2.20 36.23
C VAL A 288 25.30 -3.07 37.42
N ALA A 289 26.21 -3.44 38.33
CA ALA A 289 25.96 -3.53 39.77
C ALA A 289 27.25 -2.98 40.42
N GLY A 290 27.29 -2.02 41.34
CA GLY A 290 26.33 -1.28 42.13
C GLY A 290 27.12 -0.81 43.36
N ASN A 291 27.39 0.51 43.46
CA ASN A 291 27.61 1.34 44.66
C ASN A 291 28.26 2.67 44.28
#